data_AF-A0A874BG09-F1
#
_entry.id   AF-A0A874BG09-F1
#
_cell.length_a   1.000
_cell.length_b   1.000
_cell.length_c   1.000
_cell.angle_alpha   90.00
_cell.angle_beta   90.00
_cell.angle_gamma   90.00
#
_symmetry.space_group_name_H-M   'P 1'
#
loop_
_entity.id
_entity.type
_entity.pdbx_description
1 polymer ?
#
loop_
_entity_poly.entity_id
_entity_poly.type
_entity_poly.pdbx_seq_one_letter_code
_entity_poly.pdbx_strand_id
1 'polypeptide(L)'
;MNPYRPEPYRLGRNVVNATIGQMQKSAYETALDAGGPHRGWLEKQRKLKTVTLEKSIRTLKRTIAKHEEWIANPYIKFPTDAETANVRYHQFKKWPNDIRRQKEQINIIEGVINERIDKE
;
A
#
# COMPACT_ATOMS: atom_id res chain seq x y z
N MET A 1 26.17 -57.39 0.62
CA MET A 1 26.15 -56.76 1.96
C MET A 1 25.69 -55.32 1.77
N ASN A 2 24.39 -55.08 1.91
CA ASN A 2 23.74 -53.79 1.64
C ASN A 2 22.99 -53.39 2.92
N PRO A 3 23.46 -52.39 3.69
CA PRO A 3 22.81 -52.00 4.93
C PRO A 3 21.76 -50.91 4.66
N TYR A 4 20.64 -51.28 4.03
CA TYR A 4 19.45 -50.44 4.04
C TYR A 4 18.60 -50.82 5.27
N ARG A 5 18.76 -50.06 6.36
CA ARG A 5 17.88 -50.12 7.53
C ARG A 5 17.11 -48.81 7.59
N PRO A 6 15.80 -48.77 7.26
CA PRO A 6 15.01 -47.55 7.42
C PRO A 6 14.74 -47.31 8.90
N GLU A 7 15.24 -46.17 9.42
CA GLU A 7 14.96 -45.69 10.77
C GLU A 7 13.45 -45.36 10.92
N PRO A 8 12.82 -45.71 12.06
CA PRO A 8 11.41 -45.46 12.28
C PRO A 8 11.14 -43.97 12.55
N TYR A 9 10.12 -43.47 11.85
CA TYR A 9 9.49 -42.16 11.97
C TYR A 9 9.32 -41.72 13.43
N ARG A 10 10.18 -40.81 13.91
CA ARG A 10 9.93 -40.06 15.14
C ARG A 10 8.93 -38.94 14.83
N LEU A 11 7.65 -39.23 15.08
CA LEU A 11 6.59 -38.23 15.27
C LEU A 11 6.90 -37.39 16.51
N GLY A 12 7.67 -36.32 16.31
CA GLY A 12 7.97 -35.28 17.28
C GLY A 12 7.16 -34.02 17.02
N ARG A 13 5.94 -34.02 17.55
CA ARG A 13 5.13 -32.90 18.05
C ARG A 13 5.74 -31.47 17.94
N ASN A 14 5.02 -30.61 17.20
CA ASN A 14 4.90 -29.15 17.31
C ASN A 14 6.16 -28.27 17.21
N VAL A 15 6.25 -27.50 16.12
CA VAL A 15 6.03 -26.04 16.16
C VAL A 15 5.68 -25.55 14.76
N VAL A 16 4.38 -25.42 14.48
CA VAL A 16 3.84 -24.57 13.40
C VAL A 16 4.03 -23.09 13.79
N ASN A 17 5.26 -22.66 14.05
CA ASN A 17 5.60 -21.29 14.44
C ASN A 17 6.45 -20.63 13.36
N ALA A 18 5.96 -20.62 12.11
CA ALA A 18 6.62 -19.92 11.02
C ALA A 18 5.65 -19.23 10.03
N THR A 19 4.42 -18.97 10.45
CA THR A 19 3.40 -18.22 9.67
C THR A 19 2.81 -17.05 10.44
N ILE A 20 3.61 -16.43 11.32
CA ILE A 20 3.34 -15.06 11.78
C ILE A 20 4.51 -14.18 11.28
N GLY A 21 4.76 -14.24 9.97
CA GLY A 21 5.37 -13.11 9.30
C GLY A 21 4.36 -11.98 9.40
N GLN A 22 4.67 -10.96 10.19
CA GLN A 22 3.76 -9.89 10.57
C GLN A 22 2.85 -9.48 9.41
N MET A 23 1.56 -9.81 9.52
CA MET A 23 0.53 -9.33 8.60
C MET A 23 0.51 -7.82 8.78
N GLN A 24 1.28 -7.12 7.97
CA GLN A 24 1.47 -5.69 8.09
C GLN A 24 0.09 -5.07 7.91
N LYS A 25 -0.45 -4.46 8.99
CA LYS A 25 -1.78 -3.86 8.97
C LYS A 25 -1.90 -2.98 7.72
N SER A 26 -2.97 -3.18 6.98
CA SER A 26 -3.30 -2.32 5.84
C SER A 26 -3.44 -0.86 6.30
N ALA A 27 -3.33 0.08 5.36
CA ALA A 27 -3.51 1.50 5.67
C ALA A 27 -4.93 1.78 6.19
N TYR A 28 -5.92 1.03 5.68
CA TYR A 28 -7.29 1.04 6.20
C TYR A 28 -7.37 0.59 7.66
N GLU A 29 -6.82 -0.57 8.01
CA GLU A 29 -6.83 -1.07 9.40
C GLU A 29 -6.10 -0.13 10.35
N THR A 30 -4.97 0.42 9.91
CA THR A 30 -4.22 1.40 10.71
C THR A 30 -5.01 2.70 10.92
N ALA A 31 -5.84 3.09 9.95
CA ALA A 31 -6.71 4.27 10.08
C ALA A 31 -7.92 4.05 11.02
N LEU A 32 -8.25 2.79 11.36
CA LEU A 32 -9.27 2.47 12.37
C LEU A 32 -8.78 2.70 13.80
N ASP A 33 -7.48 2.51 14.05
CA ASP A 33 -6.87 2.66 15.37
C ASP A 33 -7.02 4.10 15.92
N ALA A 34 -7.13 4.25 17.24
CA ALA A 34 -7.22 5.56 17.89
C ALA A 34 -5.91 6.35 17.71
N GLY A 35 -6.00 7.54 17.13
CA GLY A 35 -4.83 8.36 16.77
C GLY A 35 -4.03 7.85 15.57
N GLY A 36 -4.53 6.83 14.86
CA GLY A 36 -3.85 6.26 13.69
C GLY A 36 -3.72 7.24 12.52
N PRO A 37 -2.68 7.09 11.67
CA PRO A 37 -2.53 7.87 10.45
C PRO A 37 -3.80 7.78 9.58
N HIS A 38 -4.16 8.91 8.97
CA HIS A 38 -5.33 9.05 8.10
C HIS A 38 -6.70 8.85 8.77
N ARG A 39 -6.81 8.67 10.09
CA ARG A 39 -8.10 8.48 10.80
C ARG A 39 -9.13 9.58 10.47
N GLY A 40 -8.75 10.84 10.66
CA GLY A 40 -9.64 11.97 10.37
C GLY A 40 -10.00 12.10 8.89
N TRP A 41 -9.21 11.49 7.99
CA TRP A 41 -9.52 11.42 6.57
C TRP A 41 -10.45 10.24 6.25
N LEU A 42 -10.24 9.08 6.85
CA LEU A 42 -11.14 7.91 6.76
C LEU A 42 -12.57 8.28 7.15
N GLU A 43 -12.76 9.00 8.27
CA GLU A 43 -14.08 9.44 8.72
C GLU A 43 -14.79 10.32 7.69
N LYS A 44 -14.03 11.14 6.94
CA LYS A 44 -14.59 11.94 5.84
C LYS A 44 -14.98 11.04 4.66
N GLN A 45 -14.14 10.07 4.29
CA GLN A 45 -14.44 9.15 3.19
C GLN A 45 -15.69 8.30 3.48
N ARG A 46 -15.87 7.85 4.73
CA ARG A 46 -17.08 7.09 5.15
C ARG A 46 -18.39 7.84 4.92
N LYS A 47 -18.39 9.17 4.91
CA LYS A 47 -19.57 10.01 4.67
C LYS A 47 -19.87 10.21 3.17
N LEU A 48 -18.94 9.90 2.28
CA LEU A 48 -19.10 10.12 0.83
C LEU A 48 -19.86 8.96 0.16
N LYS A 49 -20.62 9.23 -0.90
CA LYS A 49 -21.26 8.19 -1.71
C LYS A 49 -20.23 7.30 -2.43
N THR A 50 -20.54 6.02 -2.64
CA THR A 50 -19.63 5.05 -3.28
C THR A 50 -19.13 5.52 -4.65
N VAL A 51 -20.01 6.11 -5.47
CA VAL A 51 -19.63 6.71 -6.77
C VAL A 51 -18.55 7.78 -6.64
N THR A 52 -18.58 8.59 -5.56
CA THR A 52 -17.56 9.61 -5.30
C THR A 52 -16.24 8.96 -4.87
N LEU A 53 -16.30 7.91 -4.05
CA LEU A 53 -15.13 7.14 -3.63
C LEU A 53 -14.40 6.51 -4.82
N GLU A 54 -15.13 5.91 -5.75
CA GLU A 54 -14.54 5.38 -6.99
C GLU A 54 -13.90 6.46 -7.87
N LYS A 55 -14.56 7.64 -7.99
CA LYS A 55 -13.98 8.80 -8.69
C LYS A 55 -12.66 9.24 -8.05
N SER A 56 -12.59 9.23 -6.72
CA SER A 56 -11.36 9.51 -5.98
C SER A 56 -10.27 8.49 -6.28
N ILE A 57 -10.57 7.18 -6.25
CA ILE A 57 -9.61 6.13 -6.63
C ILE A 57 -9.08 6.36 -8.05
N ARG A 58 -9.96 6.63 -9.02
CA ARG A 58 -9.54 6.89 -10.41
C ARG A 58 -8.60 8.09 -10.52
N THR A 59 -8.87 9.15 -9.77
CA THR A 59 -8.03 10.36 -9.73
C THR A 59 -6.66 10.08 -9.09
N LEU A 60 -6.64 9.34 -7.99
CA LEU A 60 -5.40 8.93 -7.32
C LEU A 60 -4.55 8.04 -8.23
N LYS A 61 -5.15 7.04 -8.90
CA LYS A 61 -4.44 6.17 -9.87
C LYS A 61 -3.81 6.98 -11.02
N ARG A 62 -4.52 7.96 -11.58
CA ARG A 62 -3.97 8.85 -12.60
C ARG A 62 -2.80 9.68 -12.08
N THR A 63 -2.86 10.11 -10.83
CA THR A 63 -1.80 10.90 -10.20
C THR A 63 -0.57 10.03 -9.91
N ILE A 64 -0.75 8.78 -9.50
CA ILE A 64 0.32 7.80 -9.36
C ILE A 64 1.02 7.60 -10.70
N ALA A 65 0.27 7.33 -11.77
CA ALA A 65 0.84 7.11 -13.10
C ALA A 65 1.68 8.30 -13.58
N LYS A 66 1.21 9.54 -13.36
CA LYS A 66 1.98 10.76 -13.67
C LYS A 66 3.29 10.83 -12.88
N HIS A 67 3.26 10.50 -11.59
CA HIS A 67 4.48 10.48 -10.79
C HIS A 67 5.45 9.39 -11.23
N GLU A 68 4.95 8.21 -11.60
CA GLU A 68 5.77 7.11 -12.14
C GLU A 68 6.44 7.54 -13.47
N GLU A 69 5.69 8.22 -14.34
CA GLU A 69 6.21 8.80 -15.58
C GLU A 69 7.30 9.86 -15.30
N TRP A 70 7.08 10.76 -14.34
CA TRP A 70 8.08 11.76 -13.96
C TRP A 70 9.31 11.13 -13.29
N ILE A 71 9.16 10.02 -12.57
CA ILE A 71 10.32 9.29 -12.03
C ILE A 71 11.15 8.69 -13.18
N ALA A 72 10.49 8.14 -14.20
CA ALA A 72 11.17 7.60 -15.38
C ALA A 72 11.84 8.69 -16.22
N ASN A 73 11.17 9.82 -16.41
CA ASN A 73 11.71 10.98 -17.11
C ASN A 73 11.32 12.30 -16.41
N PRO A 74 12.18 12.83 -15.52
CA PRO A 74 11.85 14.00 -14.71
C PRO A 74 11.73 15.30 -15.51
N TYR A 75 12.37 15.37 -16.68
CA TYR A 75 12.34 16.55 -17.56
C TYR A 75 11.00 16.71 -18.32
N ILE A 76 10.05 15.78 -18.14
CA ILE A 76 8.65 15.99 -18.50
C ILE A 76 8.02 17.05 -17.58
N LYS A 77 8.44 17.09 -16.31
CA LYS A 77 7.90 18.00 -15.30
C LYS A 77 8.79 19.22 -15.04
N PHE A 78 10.09 19.05 -15.15
CA PHE A 78 11.09 20.10 -14.96
C PHE A 78 11.60 20.62 -16.29
N PRO A 79 11.95 21.92 -16.41
CA PRO A 79 12.68 22.40 -17.57
C PRO A 79 14.09 21.78 -17.62
N THR A 80 14.71 21.75 -18.80
CA THR A 80 15.99 21.08 -19.03
C THR A 80 17.18 21.72 -18.30
N ASP A 81 17.06 23.00 -17.94
CA ASP A 81 18.03 23.78 -17.17
C ASP A 81 17.76 23.74 -15.65
N ALA A 82 16.79 22.94 -15.20
CA ALA A 82 16.51 22.80 -13.78
C ALA A 82 17.72 22.27 -13.00
N GLU A 83 17.89 22.78 -11.78
CA GLU A 83 18.95 22.35 -10.88
C GLU A 83 18.90 20.83 -10.62
N THR A 84 19.99 20.14 -10.92
CA THR A 84 20.11 18.67 -10.80
C THR A 84 19.77 18.17 -9.39
N ALA A 85 20.16 18.90 -8.34
CA ALA A 85 19.87 18.51 -6.97
C ALA A 85 18.36 18.50 -6.68
N ASN A 86 17.64 19.52 -7.16
CA ASN A 86 16.19 19.62 -7.03
C ASN A 86 15.47 18.51 -7.81
N VAL A 87 15.91 18.23 -9.04
CA VAL A 87 15.39 17.14 -9.86
C VAL A 87 15.56 15.79 -9.16
N ARG A 88 16.76 15.50 -8.65
CA ARG A 88 17.05 14.26 -7.91
C ARG A 88 16.22 14.13 -6.63
N TYR A 89 16.04 15.21 -5.88
CA TYR A 89 15.19 15.19 -4.69
C TYR A 89 13.75 14.77 -5.03
N HIS A 90 13.20 15.28 -6.14
CA HIS A 90 11.87 14.93 -6.58
C HIS A 90 11.78 13.47 -7.04
N GLN A 91 12.73 13.05 -7.88
CA GLN A 91 12.79 11.71 -8.45
C GLN A 91 12.95 10.62 -7.39
N PHE A 92 13.86 10.80 -6.43
CA PHE A 92 14.23 9.73 -5.48
C PHE A 92 13.54 9.82 -4.12
N LYS A 93 12.94 10.97 -3.77
CA LYS A 93 12.35 11.16 -2.44
C LYS A 93 10.92 11.64 -2.49
N LYS A 94 10.63 12.77 -3.14
CA LYS A 94 9.29 13.39 -3.06
C LYS A 94 8.22 12.56 -3.76
N TRP A 95 8.39 12.27 -5.06
CA TRP A 95 7.39 11.54 -5.84
C TRP A 95 7.21 10.10 -5.36
N PRO A 96 8.26 9.33 -4.99
CA PRO A 96 8.07 8.02 -4.36
C PRO A 96 7.24 8.08 -3.07
N ASN A 97 7.48 9.08 -2.21
CA ASN A 97 6.67 9.28 -1.00
C ASN A 97 5.22 9.67 -1.31
N ASP A 98 5.01 10.51 -2.32
CA ASP A 98 3.68 10.89 -2.77
C ASP A 98 2.91 9.68 -3.35
N ILE A 99 3.58 8.81 -4.11
CA ILE A 99 3.01 7.54 -4.60
C ILE A 99 2.61 6.65 -3.42
N ARG A 100 3.50 6.46 -2.43
CA ARG A 100 3.18 5.67 -1.23
C ARG A 100 1.93 6.19 -0.53
N ARG A 101 1.86 7.50 -0.28
CA ARG A 101 0.70 8.14 0.36
C ARG A 101 -0.58 7.96 -0.48
N GLN A 102 -0.50 8.07 -1.80
CA GLN A 102 -1.66 7.86 -2.68
C GLN A 102 -2.13 6.40 -2.68
N LYS A 103 -1.21 5.43 -2.62
CA LYS A 103 -1.54 4.01 -2.47
C LYS A 103 -2.23 3.71 -1.13
N GLU A 104 -1.76 4.32 -0.03
CA GLU A 104 -2.43 4.24 1.27
C GLU A 104 -3.86 4.80 1.21
N GLN A 105 -4.03 5.96 0.56
CA GLN A 105 -5.35 6.58 0.38
C GLN A 105 -6.30 5.72 -0.45
N ILE A 106 -5.81 5.09 -1.52
CA ILE A 106 -6.59 4.12 -2.30
C ILE A 106 -7.02 2.96 -1.42
N ASN A 107 -6.09 2.36 -0.66
CA ASN A 107 -6.37 1.22 0.21
C ASN A 107 -7.43 1.57 1.27
N ILE A 108 -7.38 2.77 1.86
CA ILE A 108 -8.41 3.25 2.79
C ILE A 108 -9.77 3.37 2.11
N ILE A 109 -9.83 3.94 0.90
CA ILE A 109 -11.11 4.09 0.18
C ILE A 109 -11.67 2.72 -0.19
N GLU A 110 -10.83 1.80 -0.67
CA GLU A 110 -11.23 0.42 -0.98
C GLU A 110 -11.78 -0.30 0.27
N GLY A 111 -11.13 -0.11 1.43
CA GLY A 111 -11.64 -0.62 2.70
C GLY A 111 -13.04 -0.09 3.06
N VAL A 112 -13.31 1.20 2.82
CA VAL A 112 -14.65 1.79 3.04
C VAL A 112 -15.69 1.22 2.07
N ILE A 113 -15.32 0.98 0.81
CA ILE A 113 -16.24 0.40 -0.18
C ILE A 113 -16.57 -1.05 0.21
N ASN A 114 -15.56 -1.85 0.56
CA ASN A 114 -15.77 -3.24 0.99
C ASN A 114 -16.61 -3.33 2.26
N GLU A 115 -16.37 -2.45 3.25
CA GLU A 115 -17.19 -2.36 4.48
C GLU A 115 -18.69 -2.14 4.18
N ARG A 116 -19.03 -1.49 3.06
CA ARG A 116 -20.43 -1.27 2.65
C ARG A 116 -21.02 -2.48 1.97
N ILE A 117 -20.24 -3.14 1.11
CA ILE A 117 -20.67 -4.36 0.40
C ILE A 117 -20.95 -5.48 1.41
N ASP A 118 -20.11 -5.63 2.44
CA ASP A 118 -20.28 -6.67 3.46
C ASP A 118 -21.49 -6.45 4.39
N LYS A 119 -22.10 -5.26 4.35
CA LYS A 119 -23.25 -4.87 5.19
C LYS A 119 -24.60 -4.91 4.44
N GLU A 120 -24.58 -5.13 3.13
CA GLU A 120 -25.77 -5.33 2.28
C GLU A 120 -26.10 -6.82 2.14
#